data_AF-A0A8T5PIM9-F1
#
_entry.id   AF-A0A8T5PIM9-F1
#
_cell.length_a   1.000
_cell.length_b   1.000
_cell.length_c   1.000
_cell.angle_alpha   90.00
_cell.angle_beta   90.00
_cell.angle_gamma   90.00
#
_symmetry.space_group_name_H-M   'P 1'
#
loop_
_entity.id
_entity.type
_entity.pdbx_description
1 polymer ?
#
loop_
_entity_poly.entity_id
_entity_poly.type
_entity_poly.pdbx_seq_one_letter_code
_entity_poly.pdbx_strand_id
1 'polypeptide(L)'
;MKGDSFFVKSIYLILIILAVAFFINRLVSVNITNMKIEKIDEFENNVKIIYNKLLSEDCLGYKEEANINNQKLNITSHKIIDKNKLDIFVEKYADTEPICAIDGYYGYRVEITSPGFYFSTYPNEITKETVEVEKDEESWSFGQNVFSEGDAFERQTEIVMPVTIFYSHDKFIPAQMKIIFSSGDIEKLSSFIDRSCNSLGFDGIDMEIHYPVYLKDNNEKYICMRFPQGEKCQKLLCNKDIEFPSIEKPGYYSLRSNSQNNKIKISG
;
A
#
# COMPACT_ATOMS: atom_id res chain seq x y z
N MET A 1 68.25 -22.87 22.39
CA MET A 1 67.08 -22.06 21.98
C MET A 1 65.82 -22.89 22.16
N LYS A 2 65.08 -22.71 23.26
CA LYS A 2 63.79 -23.38 23.54
C LYS A 2 62.66 -22.37 23.84
N GLY A 3 62.94 -21.07 23.69
CA GLY A 3 62.00 -19.97 23.98
C GLY A 3 61.03 -19.65 22.82
N ASP A 4 61.40 -19.96 21.58
CA ASP A 4 60.65 -19.51 20.40
C ASP A 4 59.27 -20.21 20.26
N SER A 5 59.10 -21.40 20.85
CA SER A 5 57.83 -22.15 20.75
C SER A 5 56.66 -21.49 21.50
N PHE A 6 56.92 -20.75 22.58
CA PHE A 6 55.85 -20.07 23.32
C PHE A 6 55.32 -18.86 22.56
N PHE A 7 56.21 -18.05 21.99
CA PHE A 7 55.85 -16.84 21.28
C PHE A 7 55.01 -17.13 20.03
N VAL A 8 55.41 -18.16 19.26
CA VAL A 8 54.68 -18.60 18.07
C VAL A 8 53.26 -19.05 18.43
N LYS A 9 53.08 -19.83 19.50
CA LYS A 9 51.75 -20.28 19.96
C LYS A 9 50.85 -19.11 20.38
N SER A 10 51.41 -18.10 21.05
CA SER A 10 50.66 -16.89 21.42
C SER A 10 50.18 -16.11 20.20
N ILE A 11 51.01 -15.96 19.17
CA ILE A 11 50.60 -15.31 17.92
C ILE A 11 49.48 -16.09 17.22
N TYR A 12 49.62 -17.42 17.13
CA TYR A 12 48.57 -18.26 16.53
C TYR A 12 47.23 -18.15 17.26
N LEU A 13 47.24 -18.11 18.60
CA LEU A 13 46.03 -17.92 19.39
C LEU A 13 45.33 -16.60 19.05
N ILE A 14 46.09 -15.50 18.98
CA ILE A 14 45.57 -14.18 18.63
C ILE A 14 44.98 -14.19 17.21
N LEU A 15 45.67 -14.79 16.24
CA LEU A 15 45.17 -14.91 14.86
C LEU A 15 43.87 -15.72 14.78
N ILE A 16 43.74 -16.81 15.54
CA ILE A 16 42.51 -17.61 15.60
C ILE A 16 41.37 -16.78 16.19
N ILE A 17 41.61 -16.04 17.28
CA ILE A 17 40.59 -15.17 17.89
C ILE A 17 40.14 -14.10 16.88
N LEU A 18 41.07 -13.46 16.17
CA LEU A 18 40.76 -12.48 15.14
C LEU A 18 39.97 -13.08 13.97
N ALA A 19 40.35 -14.28 13.51
CA ALA A 19 39.63 -14.99 12.46
C ALA A 19 38.19 -15.31 12.89
N VAL A 20 38.00 -15.86 14.10
CA VAL A 20 36.66 -16.15 14.66
C VAL A 20 35.83 -14.87 14.78
N ALA A 21 36.40 -13.78 15.31
CA ALA A 21 35.72 -12.50 15.41
C ALA A 21 35.30 -11.96 14.03
N PHE A 22 36.17 -12.08 13.02
CA PHE A 22 35.85 -11.72 11.65
C PHE A 22 34.71 -12.56 11.07
N PHE A 23 34.73 -13.88 11.26
CA PHE A 23 33.66 -14.77 10.81
C PHE A 23 32.32 -14.46 11.49
N ILE A 24 32.31 -14.23 12.81
CA ILE A 24 31.10 -13.83 13.54
C ILE A 24 30.57 -12.50 13.00
N ASN A 25 31.43 -11.50 12.84
CA ASN A 25 31.03 -10.20 12.29
C ASN A 25 30.45 -10.34 10.87
N ARG A 26 31.06 -11.18 10.02
CA ARG A 26 30.56 -11.43 8.67
C ARG A 26 29.20 -12.13 8.68
N LEU A 27 29.00 -13.14 9.53
CA LEU A 27 27.72 -13.83 9.68
C LEU A 27 26.61 -12.88 10.16
N VAL A 28 26.90 -12.06 11.17
CA VAL A 28 25.96 -11.04 11.67
C VAL A 28 25.61 -10.04 10.57
N SER A 29 26.60 -9.54 9.82
CA SER A 29 26.38 -8.61 8.71
C SER A 29 25.52 -9.21 7.59
N VAL A 30 25.75 -10.48 7.22
CA VAL A 30 24.94 -11.18 6.21
C VAL A 30 23.52 -11.38 6.71
N ASN A 31 23.33 -11.82 7.96
CA ASN A 31 22.00 -12.01 8.54
C ASN A 31 21.20 -10.70 8.60
N ILE A 32 21.84 -9.58 9.00
CA ILE A 32 21.20 -8.26 8.99
C ILE A 32 20.79 -7.86 7.57
N THR A 33 21.63 -8.15 6.57
CA THR A 33 21.32 -7.85 5.17
C THR A 33 20.14 -8.68 4.67
N ASN A 34 20.11 -9.97 4.96
CA ASN A 34 19.02 -10.86 4.57
C ASN A 34 17.68 -10.45 5.18
N MET A 35 17.66 -10.07 6.48
CA MET A 35 16.44 -9.56 7.12
C MET A 35 15.93 -8.25 6.49
N LYS A 36 16.83 -7.39 6.02
CA LYS A 36 16.43 -6.17 5.29
C LYS A 36 15.86 -6.50 3.92
N ILE A 37 16.45 -7.44 3.19
CA ILE A 37 15.98 -7.89 1.88
C ILE A 37 14.59 -8.53 2.02
N GLU A 38 14.40 -9.43 2.97
CA GLU A 38 13.11 -10.09 3.22
C GLU A 38 11.99 -9.08 3.50
N LYS A 39 12.25 -8.06 4.31
CA LYS A 39 11.30 -6.96 4.57
C LYS A 39 10.98 -6.12 3.35
N ILE A 40 11.92 -5.97 2.41
CA ILE A 40 11.70 -5.24 1.16
C ILE A 40 10.86 -6.09 0.21
N ASP A 41 11.22 -7.38 0.05
CA ASP A 41 10.49 -8.32 -0.79
C ASP A 41 9.04 -8.50 -0.31
N GLU A 42 8.83 -8.60 1.00
CA GLU A 42 7.49 -8.63 1.61
C GLU A 42 6.70 -7.35 1.25
N PHE A 43 7.32 -6.19 1.40
CA PHE A 43 6.71 -4.90 1.09
C PHE A 43 6.33 -4.80 -0.39
N GLU A 44 7.23 -5.17 -1.31
CA GLU A 44 6.95 -5.22 -2.75
C GLU A 44 5.87 -6.25 -3.11
N ASN A 45 5.81 -7.38 -2.40
CA ASN A 45 4.77 -8.38 -2.61
C ASN A 45 3.40 -7.87 -2.16
N ASN A 46 3.30 -7.15 -1.04
CA ASN A 46 2.06 -6.53 -0.58
C ASN A 46 1.54 -5.48 -1.57
N VAL A 47 2.46 -4.68 -2.13
CA VAL A 47 2.13 -3.75 -3.23
C VAL A 47 1.52 -4.50 -4.43
N LYS A 48 2.11 -5.62 -4.86
CA LYS A 48 1.58 -6.44 -5.97
C LYS A 48 0.22 -7.04 -5.63
N ILE A 49 -0.01 -7.44 -4.38
CA ILE A 49 -1.31 -7.91 -3.90
C ILE A 49 -2.35 -6.80 -4.03
N ILE A 50 -2.03 -5.58 -3.58
CA ILE A 50 -2.93 -4.43 -3.66
C ILE A 50 -3.21 -4.05 -5.11
N TYR A 51 -2.21 -4.06 -5.98
CA TYR A 51 -2.42 -3.89 -7.42
C TYR A 51 -3.40 -4.91 -8.00
N ASN A 52 -3.22 -6.20 -7.67
CA ASN A 52 -4.10 -7.25 -8.16
C ASN A 52 -5.52 -7.12 -7.58
N LYS A 53 -5.67 -6.74 -6.31
CA LYS A 53 -6.98 -6.45 -5.70
C LYS A 53 -7.66 -5.28 -6.40
N LEU A 54 -6.96 -4.16 -6.61
CA LEU A 54 -7.49 -2.98 -7.30
C LEU A 54 -8.01 -3.31 -8.70
N LEU A 55 -7.36 -4.23 -9.41
CA LEU A 55 -7.76 -4.67 -10.74
C LEU A 55 -8.75 -5.84 -10.77
N SER A 56 -9.23 -6.29 -9.61
CA SER A 56 -10.28 -7.30 -9.53
C SER A 56 -11.62 -6.75 -10.00
N GLU A 57 -12.53 -7.65 -10.39
CA GLU A 57 -13.90 -7.30 -10.81
C GLU A 57 -14.67 -6.53 -9.74
N ASP A 58 -14.45 -6.85 -8.46
CA ASP A 58 -15.08 -6.20 -7.32
C ASP A 58 -14.53 -4.78 -7.07
N CYS A 59 -13.38 -4.45 -7.66
CA CYS A 59 -12.77 -3.13 -7.64
C CYS A 59 -12.88 -2.44 -9.01
N LEU A 60 -11.76 -1.98 -9.59
CA LEU A 60 -11.70 -1.24 -10.85
C LEU A 60 -11.81 -2.12 -12.09
N GLY A 61 -11.66 -3.44 -11.95
CA GLY A 61 -11.60 -4.37 -13.06
C GLY A 61 -12.87 -4.33 -13.93
N TYR A 62 -12.67 -4.22 -15.23
CA TYR A 62 -13.71 -4.44 -16.23
C TYR A 62 -13.92 -5.95 -16.43
N LYS A 63 -15.19 -6.36 -16.56
CA LYS A 63 -15.55 -7.75 -16.85
C LYS A 63 -15.97 -7.87 -18.31
N GLU A 64 -15.18 -8.58 -19.09
CA GLU A 64 -15.55 -8.91 -20.47
C GLU A 64 -16.24 -10.27 -20.52
N GLU A 65 -17.51 -10.28 -20.95
CA GLU A 65 -18.28 -11.50 -21.18
C GLU A 65 -18.31 -11.81 -22.68
N ALA A 66 -17.73 -12.94 -23.09
CA ALA A 66 -17.92 -13.47 -24.43
C ALA A 66 -19.00 -14.56 -24.43
N ASN A 67 -19.82 -14.59 -25.47
CA ASN A 67 -20.76 -15.69 -25.69
C ASN A 67 -20.15 -16.70 -26.67
N ILE A 68 -19.68 -17.84 -26.16
CA ILE A 68 -19.12 -18.94 -26.97
C ILE A 68 -20.07 -20.12 -26.83
N ASN A 69 -20.67 -20.57 -27.93
CA ASN A 69 -21.61 -21.70 -27.95
C ASN A 69 -22.80 -21.55 -26.99
N ASN A 70 -23.42 -20.36 -26.94
CA ASN A 70 -24.51 -20.02 -25.99
C ASN A 70 -24.11 -20.07 -24.51
N GLN A 71 -22.81 -20.08 -24.19
CA GLN A 71 -22.30 -19.94 -22.83
C GLN A 71 -21.56 -18.62 -22.69
N LYS A 72 -21.93 -17.86 -21.66
CA LYS A 72 -21.20 -16.67 -21.24
C LYS A 72 -19.93 -17.10 -20.51
N LEU A 73 -18.78 -16.83 -21.11
CA LEU A 73 -17.47 -17.07 -20.52
C LEU A 73 -16.81 -15.72 -20.21
N ASN A 74 -16.23 -15.62 -19.02
CA ASN A 74 -15.39 -14.48 -18.66
C ASN A 74 -14.04 -14.68 -19.38
N ILE A 75 -13.74 -13.80 -20.33
CA ILE A 75 -12.53 -13.89 -21.17
C ILE A 75 -11.43 -12.92 -20.73
N THR A 76 -11.60 -12.27 -19.59
CA THR A 76 -10.70 -11.19 -19.14
C THR A 76 -9.31 -11.76 -18.80
N SER A 77 -8.42 -11.78 -19.79
CA SER A 77 -7.01 -12.17 -19.64
C SER A 77 -6.11 -10.97 -19.31
N HIS A 78 -6.60 -9.75 -19.57
CA HIS A 78 -5.84 -8.51 -19.44
C HIS A 78 -6.40 -7.61 -18.33
N LYS A 79 -5.50 -6.81 -17.75
CA LYS A 79 -5.79 -5.87 -16.67
C LYS A 79 -6.43 -4.60 -17.24
N ILE A 80 -7.76 -4.62 -17.38
CA ILE A 80 -8.55 -3.52 -17.94
C ILE A 80 -9.35 -2.85 -16.82
N ILE A 81 -9.27 -1.52 -16.76
CA ILE A 81 -9.99 -0.67 -15.80
C ILE A 81 -11.27 -0.17 -16.45
N ASP A 82 -12.40 -0.30 -15.76
CA ASP A 82 -13.66 0.32 -16.17
C ASP A 82 -13.67 1.82 -15.81
N LYS A 83 -13.82 2.69 -16.82
CA LYS A 83 -13.82 4.15 -16.64
C LYS A 83 -14.90 4.64 -15.67
N ASN A 84 -16.10 4.06 -15.71
CA ASN A 84 -17.19 4.50 -14.85
C ASN A 84 -16.90 4.13 -13.40
N LYS A 85 -16.34 2.94 -13.16
CA LYS A 85 -15.89 2.54 -11.82
C LYS A 85 -14.77 3.45 -11.34
N LEU A 86 -13.82 3.81 -12.21
CA LEU A 86 -12.73 4.73 -11.86
C LEU A 86 -13.25 6.09 -11.41
N ASP A 87 -14.22 6.68 -12.11
CA ASP A 87 -14.81 7.96 -11.73
C ASP A 87 -15.50 7.89 -10.36
N ILE A 88 -16.25 6.81 -10.10
CA ILE A 88 -16.87 6.55 -8.79
C ILE A 88 -15.80 6.39 -7.70
N PHE A 89 -14.68 5.73 -8.01
CA PHE A 89 -13.58 5.54 -7.06
C PHE A 89 -12.92 6.86 -6.69
N VAL A 90 -12.67 7.74 -7.67
CA VAL A 90 -12.11 9.07 -7.38
C VAL A 90 -13.02 9.87 -6.49
N GLU A 91 -14.33 9.87 -6.75
CA GLU A 91 -15.28 10.60 -5.91
C GLU A 91 -15.38 10.02 -4.50
N LYS A 92 -15.53 8.70 -4.38
CA LYS A 92 -15.81 8.03 -3.11
C LYS A 92 -14.59 7.85 -2.21
N TYR A 93 -13.42 7.66 -2.81
CA TYR A 93 -12.18 7.28 -2.13
C TYR A 93 -11.07 8.33 -2.34
N ALA A 94 -11.44 9.61 -2.48
CA ALA A 94 -10.48 10.70 -2.69
C ALA A 94 -9.40 10.81 -1.59
N ASP A 95 -9.76 10.43 -0.37
CA ASP A 95 -8.96 10.56 0.86
C ASP A 95 -8.94 9.29 1.72
N THR A 96 -9.40 8.16 1.20
CA THR A 96 -9.51 6.87 1.91
C THR A 96 -9.18 5.70 0.98
N GLU A 97 -8.80 4.55 1.55
CA GLU A 97 -8.52 3.35 0.74
C GLU A 97 -9.82 2.64 0.33
N PRO A 98 -9.98 2.18 -0.91
CA PRO A 98 -11.16 1.42 -1.30
C PRO A 98 -11.32 0.14 -0.49
N ILE A 99 -12.54 -0.13 0.02
CA ILE A 99 -12.87 -1.29 0.87
C ILE A 99 -12.38 -2.62 0.25
N CYS A 100 -12.54 -2.77 -1.06
CA CYS A 100 -12.18 -3.98 -1.79
C CYS A 100 -10.66 -4.23 -1.87
N ALA A 101 -9.84 -3.23 -1.54
CA ALA A 101 -8.38 -3.31 -1.57
C ALA A 101 -7.72 -2.74 -0.31
N ILE A 102 -8.35 -2.88 0.86
CA ILE A 102 -7.69 -2.59 2.15
C ILE A 102 -6.60 -3.65 2.42
N ASP A 103 -5.44 -3.19 2.89
CA ASP A 103 -4.30 -4.03 3.27
C ASP A 103 -4.33 -4.40 4.77
N GLY A 104 -4.60 -3.41 5.63
CA GLY A 104 -4.67 -3.57 7.08
C GLY A 104 -3.35 -3.30 7.83
N TYR A 105 -2.24 -3.06 7.14
CA TYR A 105 -0.96 -2.66 7.75
C TYR A 105 -0.32 -1.46 7.06
N TYR A 106 -0.56 -1.29 5.78
CA TYR A 106 0.02 -0.22 4.98
C TYR A 106 -1.03 0.79 4.54
N GLY A 107 -0.55 1.94 4.13
CA GLY A 107 -1.31 3.02 3.53
C GLY A 107 -0.93 3.19 2.06
N TYR A 108 -1.88 3.50 1.18
CA TYR A 108 -1.53 3.78 -0.22
C TYR A 108 -2.35 4.86 -0.91
N ARG A 109 -1.71 5.47 -1.90
CA ARG A 109 -2.31 6.39 -2.86
C ARG A 109 -2.14 5.86 -4.26
N VAL A 110 -3.21 5.92 -5.04
CA VAL A 110 -3.20 5.56 -6.46
C VAL A 110 -3.31 6.84 -7.28
N GLU A 111 -2.50 6.92 -8.32
CA GLU A 111 -2.51 7.96 -9.34
C GLU A 111 -2.56 7.25 -10.70
N ILE A 112 -3.56 7.56 -11.52
CA ILE A 112 -3.68 7.02 -12.87
C ILE A 112 -3.58 8.17 -13.83
N THR A 113 -2.65 8.10 -14.78
CA THR A 113 -2.50 9.11 -15.84
C THR A 113 -2.65 8.45 -17.20
N SER A 114 -3.47 9.05 -18.06
CA SER A 114 -3.63 8.60 -19.44
C SER A 114 -3.05 9.68 -20.36
N PRO A 115 -2.08 9.35 -21.23
CA PRO A 115 -1.58 10.30 -22.20
C PRO A 115 -2.76 10.77 -23.06
N GLY A 116 -2.89 12.08 -23.23
CA GLY A 116 -3.96 12.73 -24.00
C GLY A 116 -3.97 12.45 -25.50
N PHE A 117 -3.32 11.39 -25.96
CA PHE A 117 -3.20 11.04 -27.38
C PHE A 117 -3.75 9.64 -27.60
N TYR A 118 -4.75 9.52 -28.50
CA TYR A 118 -5.18 8.24 -29.03
C TYR A 118 -5.25 8.29 -30.55
N PHE A 119 -4.76 7.23 -31.19
CA PHE A 119 -4.90 7.05 -32.62
C PHE A 119 -6.30 6.51 -32.90
N SER A 120 -7.17 7.35 -33.44
CA SER A 120 -8.45 6.86 -33.96
C SER A 120 -8.26 6.41 -35.41
N THR A 121 -8.30 5.10 -35.64
CA THR A 121 -8.42 4.56 -37.00
C THR A 121 -9.90 4.42 -37.33
N TYR A 122 -10.51 5.49 -37.86
CA TYR A 122 -11.81 5.35 -38.51
C TYR A 122 -11.60 4.66 -39.86
N PRO A 123 -12.19 3.48 -40.12
CA PRO A 123 -12.17 2.89 -41.45
C PRO A 123 -13.16 3.66 -42.32
N ASN A 124 -12.76 4.81 -42.87
CA ASN A 124 -13.40 5.33 -44.07
C ASN A 124 -12.83 4.55 -45.25
N GLU A 125 -13.71 3.89 -46.03
CA GLU A 125 -13.39 2.90 -47.08
C GLU A 125 -12.46 3.38 -48.21
N ILE A 126 -12.02 4.65 -48.22
CA ILE A 126 -11.37 5.25 -49.39
C ILE A 126 -10.02 5.92 -49.05
N THR A 127 -9.74 6.32 -47.80
CA THR A 127 -8.44 6.89 -47.40
C THR A 127 -8.15 6.61 -45.92
N LYS A 128 -7.11 5.81 -45.65
CA LYS A 128 -6.55 5.61 -44.29
C LYS A 128 -5.75 6.84 -43.86
N GLU A 129 -6.43 7.96 -43.63
CA GLU A 129 -5.80 9.13 -43.04
C GLU A 129 -5.93 9.02 -41.52
N THR A 130 -4.80 8.80 -40.84
CA THR A 130 -4.72 8.86 -39.38
C THR A 130 -4.72 10.33 -38.97
N VAL A 131 -5.84 10.82 -38.45
CA VAL A 131 -5.92 12.14 -37.82
C VAL A 131 -5.49 11.99 -36.36
N GLU A 132 -4.40 12.68 -36.00
CA GLU A 132 -3.99 12.83 -34.61
C GLU A 132 -4.95 13.81 -33.93
N VAL A 133 -5.71 13.32 -32.94
CA VAL A 133 -6.58 14.16 -32.11
C VAL A 133 -5.87 14.36 -30.79
N GLU A 134 -5.34 15.57 -30.58
CA GLU A 134 -4.79 16.01 -29.31
C GLU A 134 -5.95 16.21 -28.32
N LYS A 135 -5.90 15.47 -27.22
CA LYS A 135 -6.80 15.62 -26.08
C LYS A 135 -5.96 16.02 -24.87
N ASP A 136 -6.55 16.72 -23.92
CA ASP A 136 -5.88 17.00 -22.65
C ASP A 136 -5.55 15.69 -21.92
N GLU A 137 -4.42 15.70 -21.21
CA GLU A 137 -4.02 14.62 -20.31
C GLU A 137 -5.09 14.45 -19.22
N GLU A 138 -5.51 13.20 -18.99
CA GLU A 138 -6.46 12.88 -17.93
C GLU A 138 -5.76 12.18 -16.78
N SER A 139 -6.04 12.65 -15.56
CA SER A 139 -5.47 12.09 -14.33
C SER A 139 -6.54 11.81 -13.29
N TRP A 140 -6.44 10.66 -12.63
CA TRP A 140 -7.30 10.23 -11.52
C TRP A 140 -6.44 9.98 -10.30
N SER A 141 -6.93 10.31 -9.11
CA SER A 141 -6.26 9.97 -7.87
C SER A 141 -7.25 9.63 -6.77
N PHE A 142 -6.93 8.58 -6.01
CA PHE A 142 -7.73 8.09 -4.88
C PHE A 142 -6.81 7.34 -3.90
N GLY A 143 -7.31 6.96 -2.73
CA GLY A 143 -6.52 6.41 -1.64
C GLY A 143 -6.19 7.46 -0.57
N GLN A 144 -5.25 7.12 0.31
CA GLN A 144 -4.78 8.02 1.35
C GLN A 144 -4.07 9.23 0.74
N ASN A 145 -4.30 10.42 1.30
CA ASN A 145 -3.69 11.68 0.88
C ASN A 145 -2.70 12.26 1.89
N VAL A 146 -2.60 11.63 3.05
CA VAL A 146 -1.81 12.06 4.19
C VAL A 146 -1.00 10.85 4.64
N PHE A 147 0.30 11.05 4.87
CA PHE A 147 1.19 10.00 5.36
C PHE A 147 1.96 10.45 6.60
N SER A 148 2.40 9.49 7.42
CA SER A 148 3.31 9.70 8.55
C SER A 148 4.57 10.45 8.10
N GLU A 149 5.20 11.16 9.04
CA GLU A 149 6.45 11.87 8.82
C GLU A 149 7.40 11.72 10.02
N GLY A 150 8.64 12.15 9.85
CA GLY A 150 9.65 12.10 10.91
C GLY A 150 9.88 10.68 11.40
N ASP A 151 9.88 10.48 12.71
CA ASP A 151 10.15 9.17 13.33
C ASP A 151 9.00 8.18 13.16
N ALA A 152 7.77 8.67 12.90
CA ALA A 152 6.61 7.81 12.64
C ALA A 152 6.57 7.27 11.21
N PHE A 153 7.43 7.76 10.32
CA PHE A 153 7.55 7.26 8.95
C PHE A 153 8.60 6.15 8.88
N GLU A 154 8.21 4.97 8.42
CA GLU A 154 9.14 3.85 8.31
C GLU A 154 9.72 3.70 6.91
N ARG A 155 8.85 3.65 5.89
CA ARG A 155 9.25 3.40 4.50
C ARG A 155 8.16 3.78 3.52
N GLN A 156 8.58 4.06 2.29
CA GLN A 156 7.70 4.28 1.15
C GLN A 156 8.32 3.62 -0.08
N THR A 157 7.47 3.07 -0.94
CA THR A 157 7.86 2.65 -2.29
C THR A 157 6.84 3.17 -3.28
N GLU A 158 7.28 3.28 -4.52
CA GLU A 158 6.44 3.65 -5.63
C GLU A 158 6.58 2.57 -6.70
N ILE A 159 5.44 2.14 -7.24
CA ILE A 159 5.44 1.31 -8.43
C ILE A 159 4.58 1.94 -9.51
N VAL A 160 5.03 1.81 -10.76
CA VAL A 160 4.33 2.30 -11.93
C VAL A 160 4.07 1.13 -12.85
N MET A 161 2.81 0.93 -13.22
CA MET A 161 2.39 -0.20 -14.06
C MET A 161 1.53 0.27 -15.21
N PRO A 162 1.70 -0.31 -16.41
CA PRO A 162 0.81 -0.03 -17.53
C PRO A 162 -0.56 -0.66 -17.27
N VAL A 163 -1.60 0.11 -17.56
CA VAL A 163 -3.00 -0.35 -17.50
C VAL A 163 -3.75 0.13 -18.74
N THR A 164 -4.90 -0.47 -19.01
CA THR A 164 -5.78 -0.04 -20.10
C THR A 164 -7.11 0.39 -19.52
N ILE A 165 -7.61 1.57 -19.89
CA ILE A 165 -8.91 2.08 -19.46
C ILE A 165 -9.94 1.83 -20.55
N PHE A 166 -10.99 1.09 -20.23
CA PHE A 166 -12.16 0.89 -21.08
C PHE A 166 -13.17 2.02 -20.85
N TYR A 167 -13.44 2.79 -21.91
CA TYR A 167 -14.45 3.86 -21.89
C TYR A 167 -15.82 3.36 -22.34
N SER A 168 -15.85 2.65 -23.47
CA SER A 168 -17.10 2.19 -24.11
C SER A 168 -16.78 1.30 -25.30
N HIS A 169 -17.59 0.25 -25.56
CA HIS A 169 -17.66 -0.57 -26.79
C HIS A 169 -16.31 -0.96 -27.44
N ASP A 170 -15.65 -0.03 -28.13
CA ASP A 170 -14.40 -0.20 -28.88
C ASP A 170 -13.27 0.75 -28.44
N LYS A 171 -13.50 1.58 -27.42
CA LYS A 171 -12.59 2.61 -26.94
C LYS A 171 -11.81 2.15 -25.70
N PHE A 172 -10.54 1.84 -25.94
CA PHE A 172 -9.54 1.52 -24.93
C PHE A 172 -8.41 2.54 -25.00
N ILE A 173 -8.04 3.11 -23.85
CA ILE A 173 -6.94 4.08 -23.77
C ILE A 173 -5.84 3.50 -22.89
N PRO A 174 -4.57 3.46 -23.34
CA PRO A 174 -3.46 3.12 -22.46
C PRO A 174 -3.33 4.17 -21.35
N ALA A 175 -2.89 3.74 -20.18
CA ALA A 175 -2.61 4.60 -19.05
C ALA A 175 -1.50 4.01 -18.18
N GLN A 176 -1.00 4.81 -17.24
CA GLN A 176 -0.06 4.39 -16.21
C GLN A 176 -0.75 4.49 -14.86
N MET A 177 -0.69 3.42 -14.08
CA MET A 177 -1.10 3.40 -12.68
C MET A 177 0.15 3.45 -11.80
N LYS A 178 0.31 4.56 -11.09
CA LYS A 178 1.29 4.77 -10.05
C LYS A 178 0.65 4.48 -8.69
N ILE A 179 1.25 3.56 -7.93
CA ILE A 179 0.84 3.27 -6.56
C ILE A 179 1.96 3.72 -5.63
N ILE A 180 1.67 4.72 -4.81
CA ILE A 180 2.52 5.20 -3.73
C ILE A 180 2.12 4.43 -2.49
N PHE A 181 2.99 3.57 -1.99
CA PHE A 181 2.72 2.68 -0.88
C PHE A 181 3.61 3.07 0.31
N SER A 182 3.01 3.26 1.47
CA SER A 182 3.65 3.81 2.67
C SER A 182 3.40 2.94 3.89
N SER A 183 4.41 2.86 4.76
CA SER A 183 4.32 2.30 6.10
C SER A 183 4.71 3.36 7.11
N GLY A 184 3.86 3.58 8.08
CA GLY A 184 4.10 4.46 9.21
C GLY A 184 3.03 4.28 10.28
N ASP A 185 3.17 5.01 11.38
CA ASP A 185 2.31 4.85 12.54
C ASP A 185 0.84 5.19 12.21
N ILE A 186 0.58 6.27 11.46
CA ILE A 186 -0.80 6.68 11.14
C ILE A 186 -1.45 5.71 10.14
N GLU A 187 -0.69 5.21 9.17
CA GLU A 187 -1.15 4.24 8.16
C GLU A 187 -1.50 2.91 8.81
N LYS A 188 -0.61 2.38 9.67
CA LYS A 188 -0.86 1.12 10.39
C LYS A 188 -2.10 1.22 11.24
N LEU A 189 -2.25 2.34 11.94
CA LEU A 189 -3.36 2.53 12.87
C LEU A 189 -4.69 2.74 12.15
N SER A 190 -4.74 3.57 11.10
CA SER A 190 -5.96 3.77 10.31
C SER A 190 -6.39 2.47 9.64
N SER A 191 -5.46 1.76 9.00
CA SER A 191 -5.71 0.49 8.34
C SER A 191 -6.12 -0.59 9.34
N PHE A 192 -5.56 -0.60 10.55
CA PHE A 192 -6.01 -1.48 11.64
C PHE A 192 -7.46 -1.18 12.04
N ILE A 193 -7.81 0.09 12.27
CA ILE A 193 -9.17 0.52 12.65
C ILE A 193 -10.19 0.12 11.57
N ASP A 194 -9.91 0.44 10.31
CA ASP A 194 -10.83 0.16 9.20
C ASP A 194 -10.96 -1.34 8.93
N ARG A 195 -9.88 -2.12 9.08
CA ARG A 195 -9.95 -3.58 9.01
C ARG A 195 -10.83 -4.15 10.13
N SER A 196 -10.60 -3.72 11.37
CA SER A 196 -11.41 -4.13 12.53
C SER A 196 -12.88 -3.73 12.41
N CYS A 197 -13.18 -2.70 11.61
CA CYS A 197 -14.55 -2.30 11.33
C CYS A 197 -15.27 -3.26 10.39
N ASN A 198 -14.55 -3.84 9.44
CA ASN A 198 -15.11 -4.73 8.43
C ASN A 198 -14.95 -6.23 8.78
N SER A 199 -14.08 -6.59 9.72
CA SER A 199 -13.92 -7.96 10.21
C SER A 199 -14.92 -8.30 11.32
N LEU A 200 -15.36 -9.56 11.39
CA LEU A 200 -16.21 -10.10 12.47
C LEU A 200 -15.36 -10.68 13.63
N GLY A 201 -14.08 -10.31 13.73
CA GLY A 201 -13.09 -10.98 14.57
C GLY A 201 -12.42 -10.08 15.61
N PHE A 202 -11.64 -10.72 16.48
CA PHE A 202 -10.68 -10.05 17.34
C PHE A 202 -9.35 -9.94 16.59
N ASP A 203 -9.02 -8.73 16.17
CA ASP A 203 -7.71 -8.42 15.61
C ASP A 203 -6.86 -7.71 16.68
N GLY A 204 -5.57 -8.04 16.70
CA GLY A 204 -4.56 -7.36 17.49
C GLY A 204 -3.39 -6.93 16.63
N ILE A 205 -2.78 -5.79 16.96
CA ILE A 205 -1.55 -5.32 16.35
C ILE A 205 -0.63 -4.81 17.44
N ASP A 206 0.63 -5.22 17.38
CA ASP A 206 1.67 -4.60 18.18
C ASP A 206 2.40 -3.57 17.32
N MET A 207 2.54 -2.34 17.82
CA MET A 207 3.20 -1.26 17.10
C MET A 207 3.86 -0.28 18.05
N GLU A 208 4.94 0.34 17.57
CA GLU A 208 5.52 1.51 18.19
C GLU A 208 4.78 2.76 17.69
N ILE A 209 4.49 3.69 18.59
CA ILE A 209 3.84 4.96 18.29
C ILE A 209 4.80 6.06 18.74
N HIS A 210 5.24 6.88 17.80
CA HIS A 210 6.27 7.91 18.02
C HIS A 210 5.69 9.26 18.44
N TYR A 211 4.42 9.52 18.11
CA TYR A 211 3.76 10.80 18.38
C TYR A 211 2.36 10.62 18.96
N PRO A 212 1.82 11.61 19.69
CA PRO A 212 0.48 11.50 20.26
C PRO A 212 -0.61 11.30 19.20
N VAL A 213 -1.55 10.39 19.47
CA VAL A 213 -2.63 10.01 18.56
C VAL A 213 -4.00 10.11 19.23
N TYR A 214 -5.00 10.60 18.50
CA TYR A 214 -6.37 10.72 18.97
C TYR A 214 -7.38 10.58 17.82
N LEU A 215 -8.59 10.17 18.18
CA LEU A 215 -9.73 10.16 17.28
C LEU A 215 -10.39 11.55 17.26
N LYS A 216 -10.69 12.07 16.06
CA LYS A 216 -11.44 13.31 15.84
C LYS A 216 -12.74 12.95 15.12
N ASP A 217 -13.88 13.29 15.71
CA ASP A 217 -15.22 12.98 15.18
C ASP A 217 -16.02 14.27 14.98
N ASN A 218 -16.05 14.76 13.75
CA ASN A 218 -16.73 16.00 13.33
C ASN A 218 -17.64 15.71 12.12
N ASN A 219 -18.62 14.82 12.28
CA ASN A 219 -19.45 14.19 11.22
C ASN A 219 -18.73 13.11 10.40
N GLU A 220 -17.43 13.29 10.20
CA GLU A 220 -16.53 12.26 9.67
C GLU A 220 -15.50 11.91 10.74
N LYS A 221 -15.04 10.65 10.71
CA LYS A 221 -14.08 10.12 11.68
C LYS A 221 -12.69 10.17 11.09
N TYR A 222 -11.77 10.72 11.87
CA TYR A 222 -10.36 10.78 11.52
C TYR A 222 -9.52 10.25 12.68
N ILE A 223 -8.48 9.51 12.34
CA ILE A 223 -7.37 9.28 13.25
C ILE A 223 -6.31 10.36 13.00
N CYS A 224 -5.96 11.10 14.03
CA CYS A 224 -5.06 12.25 13.94
C CYS A 224 -3.83 12.03 14.80
N MET A 225 -2.67 12.43 14.28
CA MET A 225 -1.38 12.37 14.94
C MET A 225 -0.77 13.77 15.06
N ARG A 226 -0.25 14.11 16.25
CA ARG A 226 0.36 15.43 16.52
C ARG A 226 1.87 15.39 16.34
N PHE A 227 2.34 16.00 15.26
CA PHE A 227 3.75 16.19 14.97
C PHE A 227 4.25 17.53 15.52
N PRO A 228 5.57 17.73 15.63
CA PRO A 228 6.13 19.04 15.99
C PRO A 228 5.73 20.17 15.03
N GLN A 229 5.48 19.84 13.74
CA GLN A 229 5.15 20.82 12.69
C GLN A 229 3.64 21.02 12.46
N GLY A 230 2.78 20.22 13.11
CA GLY A 230 1.33 20.31 12.91
C GLY A 230 0.58 19.02 13.26
N GLU A 231 -0.70 18.95 12.89
CA GLU A 231 -1.47 17.71 12.93
C GLU A 231 -1.59 17.11 11.53
N LYS A 232 -1.51 15.78 11.42
CA LYS A 232 -1.93 15.05 10.23
C LYS A 232 -3.05 14.10 10.60
N CYS A 233 -4.09 14.07 9.78
CA CYS A 233 -5.29 13.28 10.01
C CYS A 233 -5.58 12.41 8.79
N GLN A 234 -5.86 11.14 9.03
CA GLN A 234 -6.37 10.23 8.01
C GLN A 234 -7.83 9.93 8.30
N LYS A 235 -8.66 10.00 7.25
CA LYS A 235 -10.08 9.67 7.33
C LYS A 235 -10.25 8.17 7.48
N LEU A 236 -11.22 7.76 8.29
CA LEU A 236 -11.59 6.38 8.52
C LEU A 236 -12.87 6.05 7.74
N LEU A 237 -12.92 4.88 7.11
CA LEU A 237 -14.13 4.37 6.45
C LEU A 237 -15.14 3.73 7.41
N CYS A 238 -14.78 3.64 8.68
CA CYS A 238 -15.59 2.94 9.65
C CYS A 238 -16.87 3.69 10.05
N ASN A 239 -18.02 3.10 9.70
CA ASN A 239 -19.34 3.61 10.08
C ASN A 239 -19.77 3.26 11.52
N LYS A 240 -19.06 2.37 12.21
CA LYS A 240 -19.35 1.95 13.60
C LYS A 240 -18.87 2.99 14.61
N ASP A 241 -19.49 3.10 15.77
CA ASP A 241 -18.98 3.94 16.88
C ASP A 241 -17.57 3.46 17.28
N ILE A 242 -16.60 4.35 17.45
CA ILE A 242 -15.20 3.99 17.73
C ILE A 242 -14.82 4.52 19.11
N GLU A 243 -14.62 3.61 20.05
CA GLU A 243 -13.97 3.90 21.33
C GLU A 243 -12.46 3.71 21.18
N PHE A 244 -11.75 4.82 21.04
CA PHE A 244 -10.29 4.84 21.00
C PHE A 244 -9.76 5.72 22.15
N PRO A 245 -9.14 5.16 23.20
CA PRO A 245 -8.45 5.96 24.20
C PRO A 245 -7.27 6.62 23.49
N SER A 246 -7.20 7.96 23.52
CA SER A 246 -6.07 8.66 22.93
C SER A 246 -4.74 8.15 23.51
N ILE A 247 -3.71 8.18 22.69
CA ILE A 247 -2.36 7.75 23.03
C ILE A 247 -1.53 9.02 23.15
N GLU A 248 -1.35 9.50 24.38
CA GLU A 248 -0.69 10.80 24.63
C GLU A 248 0.83 10.70 24.71
N LYS A 249 1.38 9.49 24.93
CA LYS A 249 2.81 9.28 25.12
C LYS A 249 3.35 8.37 24.01
N PRO A 250 4.55 8.64 23.48
CA PRO A 250 5.22 7.68 22.61
C PRO A 250 5.56 6.39 23.36
N GLY A 251 5.57 5.26 22.64
CA GLY A 251 5.92 3.97 23.21
C GLY A 251 5.45 2.79 22.38
N TYR A 252 5.67 1.58 22.91
CA TYR A 252 5.20 0.34 22.31
C TYR A 252 3.82 -0.03 22.86
N TYR A 253 2.87 -0.29 21.98
CA TYR A 253 1.47 -0.57 22.31
C TYR A 253 1.02 -1.90 21.69
N SER A 254 0.21 -2.65 22.44
CA SER A 254 -0.48 -3.85 21.93
C SER A 254 -1.96 -3.53 21.78
N LEU A 255 -2.32 -3.04 20.61
CA LEU A 255 -3.69 -2.61 20.32
C LEU A 255 -4.54 -3.83 20.01
N ARG A 256 -5.71 -3.92 20.64
CA ARG A 256 -6.70 -4.97 20.40
C ARG A 256 -8.03 -4.34 20.06
N SER A 257 -8.68 -4.85 19.03
CA SER A 257 -10.02 -4.44 18.64
C SER A 257 -11.04 -5.48 19.09
N ASN A 258 -12.15 -5.02 19.67
CA ASN A 258 -13.35 -5.82 19.86
C ASN A 258 -14.53 -5.13 19.17
N SER A 259 -15.07 -5.77 18.12
CA SER A 259 -16.25 -5.29 17.39
C SER A 259 -17.52 -5.97 17.93
N GLN A 260 -18.36 -5.23 18.63
CA GLN A 260 -19.67 -5.70 19.13
C GLN A 260 -20.73 -4.62 18.91
N ASN A 261 -21.96 -5.01 18.53
CA ASN A 261 -23.13 -4.13 18.53
C ASN A 261 -22.93 -2.75 17.86
N ASN A 262 -22.40 -2.74 16.63
CA ASN A 262 -22.13 -1.53 15.86
C ASN A 262 -21.08 -0.58 16.49
N LYS A 263 -20.23 -1.12 17.36
CA LYS A 263 -19.19 -0.40 18.07
C LYS A 263 -17.87 -1.16 18.03
N ILE A 264 -16.77 -0.43 17.91
CA ILE A 264 -15.42 -0.94 17.98
C ILE A 264 -14.75 -0.32 19.19
N LYS A 265 -14.26 -1.17 20.08
CA LYS A 265 -13.41 -0.73 21.18
C LYS A 265 -11.97 -1.11 20.88
N ILE A 266 -11.09 -0.12 20.90
CA ILE A 266 -9.65 -0.30 20.77
C ILE A 266 -9.04 -0.08 22.14
N SER A 267 -8.28 -1.06 22.62
CA SER A 267 -7.55 -0.97 23.88
C SER A 267 -6.07 -1.27 23.62
N GLY A 268 -5.20 -0.44 24.19
CA GLY A 268 -3.75 -0.59 24.18
C GLY A 268 -3.16 -0.75 25.57
#